data_AF-A0A2G6DCK1-F1
#
_entry.id   AF-A0A2G6DCK1-F1
#
_cell.length_a   1.000
_cell.length_b   1.000
_cell.length_c   1.000
_cell.angle_alpha   90.00
_cell.angle_beta   90.00
_cell.angle_gamma   90.00
#
_symmetry.space_group_name_H-M   'P 1'
#
loop_
_entity.id
_entity.type
_entity.pdbx_description
1 polymer ?
#
loop_
_entity_poly.entity_id
_entity_poly.type
_entity_poly.pdbx_seq_one_letter_code
_entity_poly.pdbx_strand_id
1 'polypeptide(L)'
;MKNLAKISFFTCIIIIEYLATTSNHMKLMENTWDKSNHLLAFFALYILFAFAFEKCLSKCKILALLTFGIQIECVQYFLPYRDFSFLDIFADGVGIFLGFLAIFPLKKIF
;
A
#
# COMPACT_ATOMS: atom_id res chain seq x y z
N MET A 1 -5.86 -20.65 0.90
CA MET A 1 -4.97 -19.47 0.92
C MET A 1 -5.52 -18.28 0.12
N LYS A 2 -5.96 -18.44 -1.13
CA LYS A 2 -6.46 -17.34 -1.98
C LYS A 2 -7.55 -16.47 -1.35
N ASN A 3 -8.57 -17.07 -0.73
CA ASN A 3 -9.65 -16.31 -0.10
C ASN A 3 -9.15 -15.50 1.11
N LEU A 4 -8.25 -16.07 1.91
CA LEU A 4 -7.61 -15.34 3.01
C LEU A 4 -6.79 -14.16 2.49
N ALA A 5 -5.96 -14.36 1.46
CA ALA A 5 -5.17 -13.29 0.85
C ALA A 5 -6.06 -12.16 0.29
N LYS A 6 -7.20 -12.50 -0.34
CA LYS A 6 -8.18 -11.50 -0.81
C LYS A 6 -8.80 -10.71 0.35
N ILE A 7 -9.25 -11.41 1.39
CA ILE A 7 -9.82 -10.77 2.59
C ILE A 7 -8.77 -9.84 3.20
N SER A 8 -7.56 -10.34 3.46
CA SER A 8 -6.46 -9.54 3.98
C SER A 8 -6.13 -8.35 3.09
N PHE A 9 -6.09 -8.51 1.77
CA PHE A 9 -5.84 -7.42 0.83
C PHE A 9 -6.88 -6.30 0.97
N PHE A 10 -8.17 -6.63 0.88
CA PHE A 10 -9.23 -5.63 0.99
C PHE A 10 -9.31 -5.01 2.38
N THR A 11 -9.09 -5.80 3.44
CA THR A 11 -8.98 -5.28 4.80
C THR A 11 -7.83 -4.28 4.92
N CYS A 12 -6.65 -4.59 4.38
CA CYS A 12 -5.51 -3.67 4.38
C CYS A 12 -5.80 -2.39 3.60
N ILE A 13 -6.45 -2.46 2.42
CA ILE A 13 -6.86 -1.27 1.65
C ILE A 13 -7.74 -0.35 2.50
N ILE A 14 -8.78 -0.90 3.15
CA ILE A 14 -9.71 -0.12 3.98
C ILE A 14 -8.98 0.51 5.17
N ILE A 15 -8.13 -0.26 5.85
CA ILE A 15 -7.36 0.23 6.99
C ILE A 15 -6.41 1.34 6.55
N ILE A 16 -5.62 1.14 5.49
CA ILE A 16 -4.64 2.14 5.01
C ILE A 16 -5.35 3.43 4.60
N GLU A 17 -6.46 3.34 3.85
CA GLU A 17 -7.25 4.52 3.47
C GLU A 17 -7.72 5.30 4.70
N TYR A 18 -8.28 4.60 5.69
CA TYR A 18 -8.71 5.22 6.94
C TYR A 18 -7.54 5.87 7.68
N LEU A 19 -6.41 5.19 7.82
CA LEU A 19 -5.23 5.70 8.52
C LEU A 19 -4.61 6.91 7.83
N ALA A 20 -4.59 6.92 6.50
CA ALA A 20 -4.01 7.99 5.70
C ALA A 20 -4.89 9.26 5.70
N THR A 21 -6.21 9.11 5.84
CA THR A 21 -7.18 10.20 5.70
C THR A 21 -7.83 10.66 7.01
N THR A 22 -7.72 9.88 8.08
CA THR A 22 -8.32 10.24 9.37
C THR A 22 -7.65 11.47 9.99
N SER A 23 -8.46 12.33 10.61
CA SER A 23 -7.98 13.43 11.49
C SER A 23 -7.56 12.93 12.87
N ASN A 24 -7.82 11.66 13.17
CA ASN A 24 -7.55 11.11 14.48
C ASN A 24 -6.08 10.70 14.56
N HIS A 25 -5.27 11.58 15.16
CA HIS A 25 -3.86 11.34 15.35
C HIS A 25 -3.63 10.21 16.35
N MET A 26 -3.48 8.99 15.85
CA MET A 26 -3.07 7.87 16.68
C MET A 26 -1.59 8.02 17.03
N LYS A 27 -1.28 8.16 18.32
CA LYS A 27 0.09 8.27 18.87
C LYS A 27 1.08 7.25 18.32
N LEU A 28 0.62 6.05 17.96
CA LEU A 28 1.49 5.02 17.39
C LEU A 28 2.04 5.44 16.01
N MET A 29 1.22 6.10 15.17
CA MET A 29 1.61 6.53 13.83
C MET A 29 2.40 7.85 13.84
N GLU A 30 2.09 8.77 14.76
CA GLU A 30 2.86 10.02 14.91
C GLU A 30 4.34 9.80 15.21
N ASN A 31 4.68 8.70 15.90
CA ASN A 31 6.07 8.37 16.25
C ASN A 31 6.79 7.53 15.17
N THR A 32 6.13 7.22 14.06
CA THR A 32 6.71 6.45 12.96
C THR A 32 7.04 7.36 11.79
N TRP A 33 8.11 7.04 11.06
CA TRP A 33 8.50 7.82 9.90
C TRP A 33 7.50 7.58 8.77
N ASP A 34 6.78 8.63 8.38
CA ASP A 34 5.67 8.57 7.42
C ASP A 34 6.03 7.83 6.12
N LYS A 35 7.21 8.13 5.54
CA LYS A 35 7.71 7.47 4.32
C LYS A 35 7.98 5.98 4.50
N SER A 36 8.39 5.57 5.72
CA SER A 36 8.53 4.14 6.02
C SER A 36 7.17 3.44 6.11
N ASN A 37 6.13 4.14 6.58
CA ASN A 37 4.78 3.59 6.60
C ASN A 37 4.26 3.39 5.19
N HIS A 38 4.42 4.38 4.31
CA HIS A 38 4.11 4.28 2.88
C HIS A 38 4.83 3.09 2.23
N LEU A 39 6.15 3.02 2.35
CA LEU A 39 6.95 1.92 1.80
C LEU A 39 6.47 0.55 2.31
N LEU A 40 6.29 0.38 3.61
CA LEU A 40 5.89 -0.91 4.20
C LEU A 40 4.45 -1.29 3.83
N ALA A 41 3.53 -0.32 3.82
CA ALA A 41 2.14 -0.54 3.44
C ALA A 41 2.04 -1.03 1.99
N PHE A 42 2.72 -0.35 1.07
CA PHE A 42 2.68 -0.69 -0.35
C PHE A 42 3.48 -1.96 -0.69
N PHE A 43 4.55 -2.25 0.04
CA PHE A 43 5.24 -3.54 0.00
C PHE A 43 4.29 -4.69 0.38
N ALA A 44 3.60 -4.57 1.52
CA ALA A 44 2.67 -5.60 2.00
C ALA A 44 1.47 -5.76 1.06
N LEU A 45 0.89 -4.65 0.59
CA LEU A 45 -0.22 -4.66 -0.37
C LEU A 45 0.15 -5.36 -1.67
N TYR A 46 1.35 -5.15 -2.21
CA TYR A 46 1.77 -5.83 -3.43
C TYR A 46 1.82 -7.35 -3.24
N ILE A 47 2.42 -7.81 -2.15
CA ILE A 47 2.51 -9.25 -1.84
C ILE A 47 1.11 -9.86 -1.70
N LEU A 48 0.22 -9.20 -0.93
CA LEU A 48 -1.16 -9.65 -0.77
C LEU A 48 -1.90 -9.69 -2.11
N PHE A 49 -1.76 -8.67 -2.95
CA PHE A 49 -2.35 -8.62 -4.29
C PHE A 49 -1.82 -9.78 -5.15
N ALA A 50 -0.53 -10.05 -5.11
CA ALA A 50 0.10 -11.11 -5.90
C ALA A 50 -0.44 -12.52 -5.58
N PHE A 51 -0.75 -12.79 -4.32
CA PHE A 51 -1.37 -14.05 -3.87
C PHE A 51 -2.90 -14.06 -4.01
N ALA A 52 -3.57 -12.93 -3.81
CA ALA A 52 -5.00 -12.80 -3.94
C ALA A 52 -5.49 -12.97 -5.39
N PHE A 53 -4.70 -12.46 -6.35
CA PHE A 53 -5.05 -12.40 -7.77
C PHE A 53 -3.91 -12.91 -8.67
N GLU A 54 -3.61 -14.20 -8.58
CA GLU A 54 -2.52 -14.85 -9.34
C GLU A 54 -2.62 -14.67 -10.85
N LYS A 55 -3.84 -14.68 -11.42
CA LYS A 55 -4.08 -14.54 -12.86
C LYS A 55 -3.91 -13.11 -13.39
N CYS A 56 -3.86 -12.11 -12.50
CA CYS A 56 -3.68 -10.71 -12.90
C CYS A 56 -2.21 -10.45 -13.24
N LEU A 57 -1.92 -9.73 -14.33
CA LEU A 57 -0.56 -9.39 -14.73
C LEU A 57 0.10 -8.46 -13.69
N SER A 58 1.40 -8.64 -13.42
CA SER A 58 2.13 -7.79 -12.47
C SER A 58 2.03 -6.31 -12.81
N LYS A 59 2.06 -5.94 -14.11
CA LYS A 59 1.89 -4.55 -14.55
C LYS A 59 0.54 -3.96 -14.12
N CYS A 60 -0.55 -4.72 -14.20
CA CYS A 60 -1.87 -4.28 -13.75
C CYS A 60 -1.91 -4.07 -12.23
N LYS A 61 -1.24 -4.92 -11.46
CA LYS A 61 -1.14 -4.77 -10.00
C LYS A 61 -0.34 -3.51 -9.61
N ILE A 62 0.81 -3.31 -10.25
CA ILE A 62 1.66 -2.13 -10.06
C ILE A 62 0.86 -0.87 -10.37
N LEU A 63 0.20 -0.81 -11.53
CA LEU A 63 -0.59 0.35 -11.92
C LEU A 63 -1.74 0.61 -10.95
N ALA A 64 -2.49 -0.42 -10.55
CA ALA A 64 -3.60 -0.28 -9.62
C ALA A 64 -3.15 0.26 -8.25
N LEU A 65 -2.03 -0.23 -7.72
CA LEU A 65 -1.49 0.26 -6.44
C LEU A 65 -0.91 1.67 -6.57
N LEU A 66 -0.19 2.00 -7.65
CA LEU A 66 0.27 3.38 -7.86
C LEU A 66 -0.91 4.35 -7.98
N THR A 67 -1.98 3.98 -8.69
CA THR A 67 -3.21 4.78 -8.74
C THR A 67 -3.83 4.95 -7.35
N PHE A 68 -3.82 3.91 -6.52
CA PHE A 68 -4.31 3.98 -5.15
C PHE A 68 -3.47 4.94 -4.28
N GLY A 69 -2.13 4.86 -4.33
CA GLY A 69 -1.25 5.80 -3.61
C GLY A 69 -1.44 7.25 -4.05
N ILE A 70 -1.47 7.51 -5.36
CA ILE A 70 -1.75 8.85 -5.89
C ILE A 70 -3.12 9.35 -5.45
N GLN A 71 -4.14 8.48 -5.42
CA GLN A 71 -5.47 8.84 -4.96
C GLN A 71 -5.48 9.25 -3.48
N ILE A 72 -4.73 8.55 -2.61
CA ILE A 72 -4.58 8.94 -1.20
C ILE A 72 -4.02 10.36 -1.11
N GLU A 73 -2.92 10.64 -1.80
CA GLU A 73 -2.26 11.95 -1.79
C GLU A 73 -3.19 13.05 -2.32
N CYS A 74 -3.91 12.78 -3.41
CA CYS A 74 -4.92 13.71 -3.93
C CYS A 74 -6.03 13.99 -2.92
N VAL A 75 -6.46 13.01 -2.12
CA VAL A 75 -7.44 13.23 -1.05
C VAL A 75 -6.81 14.07 0.07
N GLN A 76 -5.59 13.73 0.48
CA GLN A 76 -4.86 14.45 1.54
C GLN A 76 -4.63 15.92 1.21
N TYR A 77 -4.44 16.28 -0.06
CA TYR A 77 -4.38 17.67 -0.51
C TYR A 77 -5.57 18.53 -0.05
N PHE A 78 -6.77 17.93 0.08
CA PHE A 78 -7.98 18.64 0.52
C PHE A 78 -8.21 18.57 2.03
N LEU A 79 -7.36 17.87 2.79
CA LEU A 79 -7.49 17.72 4.24
C LEU A 79 -6.56 18.72 4.95
N PRO A 80 -7.07 19.62 5.81
CA PRO A 80 -6.27 20.70 6.39
C PRO A 80 -5.20 20.24 7.41
N TYR A 81 -5.21 18.95 7.78
CA TYR A 81 -4.29 18.32 8.73
C TYR A 81 -3.38 17.27 8.05
N ARG A 82 -3.39 17.21 6.71
CA ARG A 82 -2.48 16.38 5.90
C ARG A 82 -1.87 17.22 4.79
N ASP A 83 -0.74 16.76 4.29
CA ASP A 83 -0.03 17.40 3.19
C ASP A 83 0.07 16.43 2.02
N PHE A 84 -0.12 16.94 0.81
CA PHE A 84 0.24 16.22 -0.41
C PHE A 84 1.76 16.12 -0.53
N SER A 85 2.28 14.94 -0.86
CA SER A 85 3.71 14.67 -0.88
C SER A 85 4.14 13.75 -2.02
N PHE A 86 4.92 14.30 -2.95
CA PHE A 86 5.57 13.52 -4.01
C PHE A 86 6.54 12.46 -3.46
N LEU A 87 7.12 12.69 -2.28
CA LEU A 87 8.03 11.71 -1.67
C LEU A 87 7.30 10.48 -1.16
N ASP A 88 6.03 10.62 -0.80
CA ASP A 88 5.21 9.51 -0.32
C ASP A 88 4.73 8.66 -1.51
N ILE A 89 4.39 9.29 -2.65
CA ILE A 89 4.21 8.58 -3.94
C ILE A 89 5.49 7.80 -4.33
N PHE A 90 6.66 8.40 -4.14
CA PHE A 90 7.92 7.72 -4.42
C PHE A 90 8.15 6.52 -3.47
N ALA A 91 7.86 6.69 -2.18
CA ALA A 91 7.95 5.62 -1.18
C ALA A 91 7.00 4.46 -1.51
N ASP A 92 5.77 4.75 -1.95
CA ASP A 92 4.81 3.76 -2.43
C ASP A 92 5.39 2.97 -3.61
N GLY A 93 5.94 3.67 -4.61
CA GLY A 93 6.58 3.06 -5.77
C GLY A 93 7.74 2.14 -5.39
N VAL A 94 8.59 2.55 -4.45
CA VAL A 94 9.68 1.71 -3.92
C VAL A 94 9.11 0.49 -3.20
N GLY A 95 8.09 0.65 -2.36
CA GLY A 95 7.41 -0.44 -1.67
C GLY A 95 6.84 -1.48 -2.64
N ILE A 96 6.11 -1.02 -3.67
CA ILE A 96 5.58 -1.86 -4.74
C ILE A 96 6.70 -2.63 -5.45
N PHE A 97 7.79 -1.94 -5.81
CA PHE A 97 8.92 -2.55 -6.50
C PHE A 97 9.59 -3.65 -5.66
N LEU A 98 9.86 -3.38 -4.38
CA LEU A 98 10.41 -4.36 -3.45
C LEU A 98 9.45 -5.54 -3.25
N GLY A 99 8.15 -5.28 -3.14
CA GLY A 99 7.13 -6.32 -3.06
C GLY A 99 7.13 -7.21 -4.31
N PHE A 100 7.27 -6.61 -5.50
CA PHE A 100 7.41 -7.34 -6.74
C PHE A 100 8.65 -8.24 -6.79
N LEU A 101 9.80 -7.77 -6.31
CA LEU A 101 10.98 -8.62 -6.21
C LEU A 101 10.79 -9.75 -5.18
N ALA A 102 10.09 -9.49 -4.08
CA ALA A 102 9.85 -10.47 -3.04
C ALA A 102 8.91 -11.62 -3.47
N ILE A 103 8.03 -11.43 -4.46
CA ILE A 103 7.10 -12.50 -4.86
C ILE A 103 7.79 -13.70 -5.52
N PHE A 104 8.96 -13.51 -6.15
CA PHE A 104 9.67 -14.59 -6.84
C PHE A 104 10.11 -15.70 -5.88
N PRO A 105 10.83 -15.42 -4.76
CA PRO A 105 11.14 -16.45 -3.77
C PRO A 105 9.91 -16.92 -3.00
N LEU A 106 8.96 -16.02 -2.67
CA LEU A 106 7.81 -16.38 -1.84
C LEU A 106 6.88 -17.40 -2.52
N LYS A 107 6.61 -17.26 -3.82
CA LYS A 107 5.80 -18.22 -4.58
C LYS A 107 6.46 -19.58 -4.79
N LYS A 108 7.75 -19.71 -4.47
CA LYS A 108 8.45 -21.01 -4.49
C LYS A 108 8.23 -21.79 -3.20
N ILE A 109 7.92 -21.09 -2.11
CA ILE A 109 7.78 -21.65 -0.76
C ILE A 109 6.32 -21.97 -0.46
N PHE A 110 5.39 -21.10 -0.88
CA PHE A 110 3.94 -21.20 -0.67
C PHE A 110 3.22 -21.55 -1.97
#